data_AF-A0A5C6C2D1-F1
#
_entry.id   AF-A0A5C6C2D1-F1
#
_cell.length_a   1.000
_cell.length_b   1.000
_cell.length_c   1.000
_cell.angle_alpha   90.00
_cell.angle_beta   90.00
_cell.angle_gamma   90.00
#
_symmetry.space_group_name_H-M   'P 1'
#
loop_
_entity.id
_entity.type
_entity.pdbx_description
1 polymer ?
#
loop_
_entity_poly.entity_id
_entity_poly.type
_entity_poly.pdbx_seq_one_letter_code
_entity_poly.pdbx_strand_id
1 'polypeptide(L)'
;MPKTRDEDHDDHPMLLRSESHLDALSVEMKWETTRRQPLYFVLWNTWRALQKNHESEAESLFLNSPLCHGAGIMLGINGIPSDPALEPKELFDTDTNLLWLKRSARPVTFGLLARMLGTKLSSSDLKTLSGMLLDAAESEAGSMERDQKLSSFTGLKCPDLDVLVDLPLLLYNPSAPSKEFVSDITNLRSAMRSKLGIEDSRTSETKMRSYLAAWDTREGWRDGVYDRLAPMTLKDVARELGTSDRNAKYAYQQGFQLISGHPFSFSNWMRLMGVLHLSGYLGRDVNSVSLSRLRHASSVRGTDDTTLSSSQQNPGTSVLENFPSNEDGFNVTSAIEQIRDMIRSGRENDQILAELELEEDAEPAINELRSIIEMEGG
;
A
#
# COMPACT_ATOMS: atom_id res chain seq x y z
N MET A 1 26.61 -15.96 -10.29
CA MET A 1 25.33 -15.21 -10.29
C MET A 1 24.72 -15.40 -8.92
N PRO A 2 24.34 -14.31 -8.20
CA PRO A 2 23.56 -14.47 -6.99
C PRO A 2 22.19 -15.04 -7.37
N LYS A 3 21.70 -16.02 -6.60
CA LYS A 3 20.27 -16.37 -6.68
C LYS A 3 19.49 -15.12 -6.31
N THR A 4 18.55 -14.70 -7.15
CA THR A 4 17.43 -13.89 -6.69
C THR A 4 16.86 -14.59 -5.48
N ARG A 5 16.65 -13.87 -4.38
CA ARG A 5 15.78 -14.35 -3.30
C ARG A 5 14.49 -14.77 -3.99
N ASP A 6 14.08 -16.02 -3.80
CA ASP A 6 12.72 -16.40 -4.16
C ASP A 6 11.78 -15.41 -3.46
N GLU A 7 10.77 -14.96 -4.19
CA GLU A 7 9.75 -14.08 -3.63
C GLU A 7 8.94 -14.92 -2.64
N ASP A 8 9.38 -14.94 -1.38
CA ASP A 8 8.53 -15.28 -0.25
C ASP A 8 7.26 -14.44 -0.43
N HIS A 9 6.15 -15.09 -0.80
CA HIS A 9 4.90 -14.40 -1.02
C HIS A 9 4.53 -13.70 0.29
N ASP A 10 4.56 -12.37 0.28
CA ASP A 10 4.15 -11.54 1.42
C ASP A 10 2.69 -11.87 1.75
N ASP A 11 2.52 -12.77 2.72
CA ASP A 11 1.29 -13.06 3.49
C ASP A 11 0.85 -11.85 4.34
N HIS A 12 1.47 -10.69 4.11
CA HIS A 12 1.01 -9.41 4.64
C HIS A 12 -0.44 -9.17 4.20
N PRO A 13 -1.42 -9.03 5.11
CA PRO A 13 -2.84 -9.06 4.77
C PRO A 13 -3.27 -7.94 3.81
N MET A 14 -2.52 -6.85 3.77
CA MET A 14 -2.70 -5.73 2.85
C MET A 14 -1.69 -5.75 1.70
N LEU A 15 -2.13 -5.39 0.49
CA LEU A 15 -1.23 -5.21 -0.66
C LEU A 15 -0.24 -4.05 -0.44
N LEU A 16 1.03 -4.40 -0.36
CA LEU A 16 2.15 -3.45 -0.29
C LEU A 16 2.46 -2.91 -1.69
N ARG A 17 2.21 -1.62 -1.93
CA ARG A 17 2.62 -0.94 -3.17
C ARG A 17 4.14 -0.76 -3.15
N SER A 18 4.85 -1.19 -4.20
CA SER A 18 6.30 -1.00 -4.27
C SER A 18 6.67 0.48 -4.32
N GLU A 19 7.81 0.86 -3.72
CA GLU A 19 8.25 2.26 -3.74
C GLU A 19 8.50 2.75 -5.18
N SER A 20 9.05 1.87 -6.03
CA SER A 20 9.33 2.13 -7.44
C SER A 20 8.07 2.42 -8.27
N HIS A 21 6.91 1.83 -7.93
CA HIS A 21 5.64 2.14 -8.60
C HIS A 21 5.19 3.57 -8.33
N LEU A 22 5.28 4.04 -7.08
CA LEU A 22 5.05 5.45 -6.77
C LEU A 22 6.09 6.34 -7.45
N ASP A 23 7.35 5.93 -7.48
CA ASP A 23 8.45 6.75 -8.02
C ASP A 23 8.38 6.96 -9.54
N ALA A 24 7.71 6.09 -10.27
CA ALA A 24 7.43 6.23 -11.70
C ALA A 24 6.35 7.29 -12.05
N LEU A 25 5.54 7.75 -11.10
CA LEU A 25 4.43 8.68 -11.33
C LEU A 25 4.85 10.16 -11.20
N SER A 26 4.08 11.07 -11.81
CA SER A 26 4.18 12.51 -11.53
C SER A 26 3.61 12.85 -10.15
N VAL A 27 3.94 14.02 -9.60
CA VAL A 27 3.50 14.40 -8.23
C VAL A 27 1.97 14.44 -8.11
N GLU A 28 1.28 14.95 -9.14
CA GLU A 28 -0.19 14.89 -9.24
C GLU A 28 -0.70 13.44 -9.25
N MET A 29 -0.16 12.58 -10.13
CA MET A 29 -0.61 11.20 -10.22
C MET A 29 -0.30 10.37 -8.96
N LYS A 30 0.74 10.72 -8.20
CA LYS A 30 0.96 10.12 -6.87
C LYS A 30 -0.15 10.52 -5.92
N TRP A 31 -0.53 11.81 -5.86
CA TRP A 31 -1.67 12.22 -5.04
C TRP A 31 -2.95 11.50 -5.46
N GLU A 32 -3.29 11.54 -6.74
CA GLU A 32 -4.52 10.93 -7.27
C GLU A 32 -4.63 9.43 -6.97
N THR A 33 -3.52 8.70 -7.05
CA THR A 33 -3.49 7.25 -6.79
C THR A 33 -3.36 6.91 -5.32
N THR A 34 -2.77 7.78 -4.50
CA THR A 34 -2.64 7.59 -3.06
C THR A 34 -3.95 7.94 -2.35
N ARG A 35 -4.64 9.03 -2.70
CA ARG A 35 -5.93 9.42 -2.08
C ARG A 35 -7.03 8.37 -2.29
N ARG A 36 -7.05 7.73 -3.46
CA ARG A 36 -7.95 6.62 -3.81
C ARG A 36 -7.59 5.29 -3.16
N GLN A 37 -6.43 5.14 -2.52
CA GLN A 37 -6.09 3.85 -1.91
C GLN A 37 -6.94 3.67 -0.62
N PRO A 38 -7.69 2.56 -0.42
CA PRO A 38 -8.61 2.42 0.72
C PRO A 38 -7.99 2.58 2.12
N LEU A 39 -6.73 2.20 2.30
CA LEU A 39 -5.94 2.45 3.51
C LEU A 39 -5.72 3.95 3.74
N TYR A 40 -5.68 4.78 2.69
CA TYR A 40 -5.68 6.24 2.84
C TYR A 40 -6.96 6.72 3.50
N PHE A 41 -8.11 6.23 3.03
CA PHE A 41 -9.41 6.56 3.60
C PHE A 41 -9.51 6.10 5.07
N VAL A 42 -9.01 4.91 5.40
CA VAL A 42 -8.88 4.46 6.81
C VAL A 42 -8.00 5.43 7.61
N LEU A 43 -6.79 5.72 7.12
CA LEU A 43 -5.80 6.59 7.78
C LEU A 43 -6.34 8.01 8.03
N TRP A 44 -7.02 8.59 7.04
CA TRP A 44 -7.70 9.89 7.13
C TRP A 44 -8.82 9.88 8.17
N ASN A 45 -9.66 8.84 8.19
CA ASN A 45 -10.73 8.70 9.17
C ASN A 45 -10.18 8.50 10.60
N THR A 46 -9.09 7.75 10.77
CA THR A 46 -8.38 7.62 12.05
C THR A 46 -7.85 8.97 12.52
N TRP A 47 -7.22 9.76 11.63
CA TRP A 47 -6.79 11.11 11.94
C TRP A 47 -7.96 12.01 12.37
N ARG A 48 -9.06 12.02 11.61
CA ARG A 48 -10.26 12.82 11.91
C ARG A 48 -10.92 12.43 13.24
N ALA A 49 -10.94 11.14 13.57
CA ALA A 49 -11.43 10.65 14.85
C ALA A 49 -10.53 11.10 16.02
N LEU A 50 -9.20 11.00 15.87
CA LEU A 50 -8.25 11.49 16.88
C LEU A 50 -8.36 13.00 17.07
N GLN A 51 -8.40 13.78 15.98
CA GLN A 51 -8.57 15.23 16.01
C GLN A 51 -9.84 15.65 16.79
N LYS A 52 -10.95 14.92 16.58
CA LYS A 52 -12.22 15.16 17.28
C LYS A 52 -12.20 14.81 18.76
N ASN A 53 -11.45 13.77 19.15
CA ASN A 53 -11.51 13.20 20.50
C ASN A 53 -10.37 13.67 21.42
N HIS A 54 -9.24 14.11 20.86
CA HIS A 54 -8.00 14.38 21.61
C HIS A 54 -7.37 15.75 21.31
N GLU A 55 -8.01 16.61 20.50
CA GLU A 55 -7.62 17.98 20.16
C GLU A 55 -6.08 18.21 20.06
N SER A 56 -5.44 18.70 21.12
CA SER A 56 -4.00 19.03 21.17
C SER A 56 -3.06 17.83 21.17
N GLU A 57 -3.51 16.64 21.56
CA GLU A 57 -2.70 15.42 21.58
C GLU A 57 -2.83 14.59 20.30
N ALA A 58 -3.83 14.88 19.46
CA ALA A 58 -4.19 14.08 18.29
C ALA A 58 -3.01 13.84 17.33
N GLU A 59 -2.19 14.86 17.06
CA GLU A 59 -1.01 14.74 16.19
C GLU A 59 0.04 13.79 16.78
N SER A 60 0.35 13.93 18.07
CA SER A 60 1.28 13.04 18.76
C SER A 60 0.79 11.60 18.79
N LEU A 61 -0.49 11.39 19.12
CA LEU A 61 -1.10 10.06 19.15
C LEU A 61 -1.12 9.39 17.76
N PHE A 62 -1.39 10.17 16.71
CA PHE A 62 -1.38 9.67 15.34
C PHE A 62 0.05 9.33 14.87
N LEU A 63 1.03 10.22 15.05
CA LEU A 63 2.40 10.03 14.57
C LEU A 63 3.15 8.92 15.32
N ASN A 64 2.84 8.71 16.60
CA ASN A 64 3.41 7.64 17.41
C ASN A 64 2.64 6.30 17.31
N SER A 65 1.50 6.26 16.62
CA SER A 65 0.74 5.01 16.39
C SER A 65 1.49 4.11 15.40
N PRO A 66 1.90 2.88 15.80
CA PRO A 66 2.57 1.95 14.87
C PRO A 66 1.71 1.61 13.65
N LEU A 67 0.39 1.58 13.85
CA LEU A 67 -0.61 1.35 12.80
C LEU A 67 -0.57 2.46 11.74
N CYS A 68 -0.62 3.72 12.18
CA CYS A 68 -0.61 4.88 11.28
C CYS A 68 0.75 5.06 10.60
N HIS A 69 1.84 4.76 11.33
CA HIS A 69 3.20 4.77 10.79
C HIS A 69 3.40 3.72 9.70
N GLY A 70 2.98 2.48 9.94
CA GLY A 70 3.01 1.40 8.95
C GLY A 70 2.20 1.76 7.70
N ALA A 71 0.94 2.18 7.88
CA ALA A 71 0.09 2.62 6.78
C ALA A 71 0.68 3.79 5.98
N GLY A 72 1.30 4.76 6.66
CA GLY A 72 2.03 5.87 6.03
C GLY A 72 3.16 5.36 5.14
N ILE A 73 4.02 4.46 5.64
CA ILE A 73 5.10 3.84 4.85
C ILE A 73 4.54 3.16 3.60
N MET A 74 3.49 2.35 3.74
CA MET A 74 2.85 1.60 2.63
C MET A 74 2.29 2.52 1.54
N LEU A 75 1.72 3.65 1.93
CA LEU A 75 1.13 4.65 1.02
C LEU A 75 2.15 5.65 0.48
N GLY A 76 3.39 5.62 0.99
CA GLY A 76 4.43 6.59 0.69
C GLY A 76 4.18 7.98 1.28
N ILE A 77 3.46 8.03 2.41
CA ILE A 77 3.10 9.24 3.16
C ILE A 77 4.00 9.38 4.38
N ASN A 78 4.44 10.60 4.67
CA ASN A 78 5.06 10.97 5.94
C ASN A 78 4.21 12.02 6.65
N GLY A 79 3.93 11.84 7.95
CA GLY A 79 3.21 12.83 8.73
C GLY A 79 1.68 12.68 8.67
N ILE A 80 0.97 13.77 8.94
CA ILE A 80 -0.50 13.83 8.94
C ILE A 80 -1.05 13.74 7.51
N PRO A 81 -2.05 12.88 7.22
CA PRO A 81 -2.70 12.83 5.92
C PRO A 81 -3.44 14.15 5.61
N SER A 82 -3.43 14.55 4.35
CA SER A 82 -4.23 15.67 3.84
C SER A 82 -5.67 15.22 3.57
N ASP A 83 -6.59 16.17 3.40
CA ASP A 83 -7.97 15.84 3.06
C ASP A 83 -8.03 15.24 1.64
N PRO A 84 -8.55 14.00 1.46
CA PRO A 84 -8.61 13.33 0.15
C PRO A 84 -9.57 14.00 -0.85
N ALA A 85 -10.40 14.95 -0.40
CA ALA A 85 -11.23 15.77 -1.28
C ALA A 85 -10.44 16.86 -2.02
N LEU A 86 -9.26 17.25 -1.52
CA LEU A 86 -8.44 18.32 -2.12
C LEU A 86 -7.92 17.93 -3.50
N GLU A 87 -8.03 18.85 -4.45
CA GLU A 87 -7.42 18.70 -5.77
C GLU A 87 -5.92 19.05 -5.72
N PRO A 88 -5.09 18.51 -6.63
CA PRO A 88 -3.63 18.69 -6.58
C PRO A 88 -3.16 20.16 -6.50
N LYS A 89 -3.93 21.11 -7.06
CA LYS A 89 -3.56 22.53 -7.05
C LYS A 89 -3.66 23.14 -5.64
N GLU A 90 -4.76 22.90 -4.94
CA GLU A 90 -5.00 23.39 -3.58
C GLU A 90 -3.95 22.84 -2.60
N LEU A 91 -3.50 21.62 -2.88
CA LEU A 91 -2.48 20.87 -2.16
C LEU A 91 -1.03 21.35 -2.41
N PHE A 92 -0.78 22.10 -3.49
CA PHE A 92 0.56 22.59 -3.84
C PHE A 92 0.70 24.12 -3.79
N ASP A 93 -0.41 24.86 -3.84
CA ASP A 93 -0.45 26.32 -3.68
C ASP A 93 -0.43 26.76 -2.20
N THR A 94 -0.68 25.83 -1.27
CA THR A 94 -0.49 26.05 0.16
C THR A 94 0.95 25.77 0.58
N ASP A 95 1.46 26.47 1.59
CA ASP A 95 2.73 26.17 2.30
C ASP A 95 2.70 24.83 3.07
N THR A 96 1.81 23.90 2.68
CA THR A 96 1.73 22.55 3.24
C THR A 96 3.06 21.83 3.05
N ASN A 97 3.45 21.03 4.04
CA ASN A 97 4.77 20.44 4.10
C ASN A 97 4.97 19.33 3.04
N LEU A 98 5.36 19.72 1.82
CA LEU A 98 5.52 18.87 0.62
C LEU A 98 6.43 17.63 0.78
N LEU A 99 7.08 17.45 1.94
CA LEU A 99 7.73 16.22 2.37
C LEU A 99 6.76 15.05 2.58
N TRP A 100 5.46 15.33 2.81
CA TRP A 100 4.47 14.31 3.13
C TRP A 100 4.25 13.32 1.97
N LEU A 101 4.40 13.71 0.69
CA LEU A 101 4.22 12.82 -0.47
C LEU A 101 5.55 12.37 -1.10
N LYS A 102 5.63 11.10 -1.57
CA LYS A 102 6.18 10.57 -2.85
C LYS A 102 6.97 11.44 -3.87
N ARG A 103 7.46 12.66 -3.66
CA ARG A 103 8.09 13.46 -4.74
C ARG A 103 9.26 12.74 -5.44
N SER A 104 9.26 12.78 -6.78
CA SER A 104 10.21 12.10 -7.69
C SER A 104 11.65 12.62 -7.63
N ALA A 105 11.83 13.83 -7.11
CA ALA A 105 13.09 14.33 -6.57
C ALA A 105 12.79 14.90 -5.18
N ARG A 106 13.62 14.56 -4.19
CA ARG A 106 13.49 15.02 -2.81
C ARG A 106 14.81 15.59 -2.30
N PRO A 107 14.77 16.64 -1.47
CA PRO A 107 15.88 16.94 -0.57
C PRO A 107 16.16 15.70 0.29
N VAL A 108 17.41 15.24 0.29
CA VAL A 108 17.84 14.15 1.15
C VAL A 108 18.03 14.74 2.55
N THR A 109 17.17 14.35 3.49
CA THR A 109 17.25 14.82 4.89
C THR A 109 18.25 13.97 5.67
N PHE A 110 18.84 14.53 6.74
CA PHE A 110 19.69 13.75 7.64
C PHE A 110 18.94 12.57 8.28
N GLY A 111 17.64 12.71 8.54
CA GLY A 111 16.79 11.61 9.02
C GLY A 111 16.65 10.47 8.00
N LEU A 112 16.57 10.79 6.70
CA LEU A 112 16.56 9.78 5.64
C LEU A 112 17.91 9.06 5.56
N LEU A 113 19.03 9.79 5.62
CA LEU A 113 20.37 9.19 5.66
C LEU A 113 20.56 8.28 6.90
N ALA A 114 20.14 8.74 8.08
CA ALA A 114 20.20 7.95 9.30
C ALA A 114 19.34 6.66 9.20
N ARG A 115 18.14 6.74 8.62
CA ARG A 115 17.30 5.57 8.33
C ARG A 115 17.98 4.61 7.34
N MET A 116 18.60 5.13 6.28
CA MET A 116 19.29 4.31 5.28
C MET A 116 20.51 3.58 5.87
N LEU A 117 21.27 4.25 6.74
CA LEU A 117 22.34 3.63 7.52
C LEU A 117 21.78 2.56 8.45
N GLY A 118 20.73 2.87 9.22
CA GLY A 118 20.07 1.93 10.13
C GLY A 118 19.46 0.68 9.48
N THR A 119 19.13 0.72 8.18
CA THR A 119 18.58 -0.43 7.44
C THR A 119 19.62 -1.21 6.61
N LYS A 120 20.79 -0.62 6.32
CA LYS A 120 21.85 -1.25 5.51
C LYS A 120 23.03 -1.76 6.33
N LEU A 121 23.34 -1.12 7.46
CA LEU A 121 24.43 -1.53 8.33
C LEU A 121 24.04 -2.74 9.19
N SER A 122 24.95 -3.70 9.32
CA SER A 122 24.89 -4.74 10.35
C SER A 122 24.84 -4.14 11.76
N SER A 123 24.29 -4.88 12.72
CA SER A 123 24.17 -4.39 14.10
C SER A 123 25.52 -4.12 14.78
N SER A 124 26.62 -4.67 14.28
CA SER A 124 27.99 -4.35 14.71
C SER A 124 28.48 -3.02 14.14
N ASP A 125 28.30 -2.80 12.84
CA ASP A 125 28.76 -1.58 12.16
C ASP A 125 27.90 -0.38 12.60
N LEU A 126 26.59 -0.56 12.75
CA LEU A 126 25.69 0.46 13.30
C LEU A 126 26.05 0.84 14.73
N LYS A 127 26.42 -0.12 15.60
CA LYS A 127 26.89 0.16 16.96
C LYS A 127 28.21 0.95 16.94
N THR A 128 29.15 0.52 16.10
CA THR A 128 30.47 1.19 15.96
C THR A 128 30.30 2.63 15.50
N LEU A 129 29.52 2.84 14.44
CA LEU A 129 29.15 4.16 13.93
C LEU A 129 28.44 5.01 15.00
N SER A 130 27.49 4.44 15.75
CA SER A 130 26.80 5.16 16.82
C SER A 130 27.73 5.59 17.95
N GLY A 131 28.72 4.78 18.31
CA GLY A 131 29.74 5.14 19.31
C GLY A 131 30.61 6.30 18.87
N MET A 132 31.05 6.32 17.61
CA MET A 132 31.83 7.43 17.04
C MET A 132 31.01 8.72 16.91
N LEU A 133 29.72 8.61 16.57
CA LEU A 133 28.80 9.75 16.53
C LEU A 133 28.53 10.31 17.94
N LEU A 134 28.44 9.45 18.97
CA LEU A 134 28.32 9.87 20.36
C LEU A 134 29.58 10.61 20.84
N ASP A 135 30.77 10.05 20.61
CA ASP A 135 32.05 10.70 20.94
C ASP A 135 32.22 12.07 20.25
N ALA A 136 31.88 12.15 18.95
CA ALA A 136 31.87 13.43 18.22
C ALA A 136 30.81 14.43 18.73
N ALA A 137 29.71 13.95 19.32
CA ALA A 137 28.66 14.79 19.87
C ALA A 137 29.05 15.48 21.19
N GLU A 138 29.99 14.92 21.96
CA GLU A 138 30.52 15.50 23.20
C GLU A 138 31.30 16.81 22.96
N SER A 139 31.92 16.96 21.79
CA SER A 139 32.68 18.16 21.40
C SER A 139 31.77 19.21 20.74
N GLU A 140 32.12 20.50 20.82
CA GLU A 140 31.29 21.59 20.27
C GLU A 140 31.16 21.55 18.73
N ALA A 141 30.02 21.99 18.20
CA ALA A 141 29.76 22.03 16.76
C ALA A 141 30.71 23.00 16.02
N GLY A 142 31.41 22.52 15.00
CA GLY A 142 32.41 23.30 14.27
C GLY A 142 33.74 23.50 15.02
N SER A 143 33.94 22.82 16.14
CA SER A 143 35.24 22.80 16.82
C SER A 143 36.24 21.91 16.08
N MET A 144 37.52 22.28 16.12
CA MET A 144 38.62 21.46 15.60
C MET A 144 38.68 20.08 16.26
N GLU A 145 38.25 19.96 17.52
CA GLU A 145 38.13 18.69 18.23
C GLU A 145 37.07 17.78 17.59
N ARG A 146 35.87 18.31 17.32
CA ARG A 146 34.83 17.57 16.59
C ARG A 146 35.31 17.17 15.19
N ASP A 147 36.00 18.06 14.48
CA ASP A 147 36.55 17.76 13.15
C ASP A 147 37.62 16.65 13.20
N GLN A 148 38.46 16.61 14.24
CA GLN A 148 39.42 15.52 14.46
C GLN A 148 38.71 14.19 14.76
N LYS A 149 37.70 14.20 15.64
CA LYS A 149 36.88 13.01 15.93
C LYS A 149 36.17 12.51 14.67
N LEU A 150 35.57 13.40 13.87
CA LEU A 150 34.93 13.06 12.60
C LEU A 150 35.93 12.59 11.53
N SER A 151 37.16 13.12 11.52
CA SER A 151 38.21 12.67 10.59
C SER A 151 38.57 11.19 10.78
N SER A 152 38.41 10.64 11.99
CA SER A 152 38.66 9.22 12.28
C SER A 152 37.73 8.26 11.50
N PHE A 153 36.57 8.73 11.01
CA PHE A 153 35.65 7.95 10.18
C PHE A 153 36.33 7.49 8.87
N THR A 154 37.32 8.23 8.37
CA THR A 154 38.07 7.85 7.15
C THR A 154 38.95 6.60 7.33
N GLY A 155 39.25 6.21 8.57
CA GLY A 155 39.99 4.98 8.89
C GLY A 155 39.10 3.82 9.35
N LEU A 156 37.77 3.99 9.34
CA LEU A 156 36.82 3.02 9.86
C LEU A 156 36.73 1.79 8.93
N LYS A 157 36.97 0.60 9.48
CA LYS A 157 36.83 -0.68 8.76
C LYS A 157 35.43 -1.26 8.94
N CYS A 158 34.43 -0.62 8.34
CA CYS A 158 33.05 -1.09 8.31
C CYS A 158 32.66 -1.37 6.85
N PRO A 159 32.74 -2.63 6.38
CA PRO A 159 32.47 -2.98 4.98
C PRO A 159 31.09 -2.53 4.49
N ASP A 160 30.11 -2.44 5.40
CA ASP A 160 28.75 -1.99 5.06
C ASP A 160 28.69 -0.48 4.72
N LEU A 161 29.67 0.33 5.16
CA LEU A 161 29.83 1.75 4.79
C LEU A 161 30.57 1.95 3.46
N ASP A 162 31.34 0.96 3.01
CA ASP A 162 32.04 0.98 1.71
C ASP A 162 31.11 0.60 0.53
N VAL A 163 29.85 0.23 0.81
CA VAL A 163 28.86 -0.14 -0.20
C VAL A 163 28.23 1.09 -0.84
N LEU A 164 28.19 1.11 -2.18
CA LEU A 164 27.45 2.13 -2.93
C LEU A 164 25.94 2.03 -2.63
N VAL A 165 25.35 3.15 -2.24
CA VAL A 165 23.93 3.29 -1.95
C VAL A 165 23.09 2.95 -3.19
N ASP A 166 22.03 2.15 -3.02
CA ASP A 166 21.09 1.77 -4.10
C ASP A 166 20.19 2.92 -4.60
N LEU A 167 20.43 4.16 -4.16
CA LEU A 167 19.66 5.36 -4.47
C LEU A 167 20.60 6.45 -5.02
N PRO A 168 20.14 7.28 -5.98
CA PRO A 168 20.94 8.37 -6.52
C PRO A 168 21.11 9.50 -5.50
N LEU A 169 22.21 9.47 -4.77
CA LEU A 169 22.70 10.63 -4.03
C LEU A 169 23.48 11.52 -5.00
N LEU A 170 22.89 12.66 -5.33
CA LEU A 170 23.41 13.62 -6.31
C LEU A 170 24.15 14.76 -5.61
N LEU A 171 25.43 14.96 -5.94
CA LEU A 171 26.15 16.19 -5.60
C LEU A 171 25.86 17.25 -6.66
N TYR A 172 25.11 18.29 -6.30
CA TYR A 172 24.86 19.43 -7.18
C TYR A 172 25.97 20.46 -7.07
N ASN A 173 26.65 20.77 -8.18
CA ASN A 173 27.55 21.92 -8.27
C ASN A 173 26.76 23.16 -8.74
N PRO A 174 26.48 24.15 -7.88
CA PRO A 174 25.69 25.33 -8.25
C PRO A 174 26.39 26.25 -9.26
N SER A 175 27.69 26.08 -9.49
CA SER A 175 28.45 26.83 -10.50
C SER A 175 28.44 26.17 -11.88
N ALA A 176 27.86 24.98 -12.04
CA ALA A 176 27.78 24.31 -13.34
C ALA A 176 26.74 24.99 -14.28
N PRO A 177 27.02 25.11 -15.59
CA PRO A 177 26.05 25.60 -16.56
C PRO A 177 24.77 24.78 -16.58
N SER A 178 23.59 25.42 -16.61
CA SER A 178 22.30 24.72 -16.51
C SER A 178 22.06 23.67 -17.61
N LYS A 179 22.65 23.86 -18.80
CA LYS A 179 22.58 22.87 -19.90
C LYS A 179 23.39 21.60 -19.59
N GLU A 180 24.53 21.75 -18.93
CA GLU A 180 25.40 20.65 -18.50
C GLU A 180 24.72 19.85 -17.40
N PHE A 181 24.20 20.53 -16.37
CA PHE A 181 23.37 19.90 -15.33
C PHE A 181 22.18 19.10 -15.88
N VAL A 182 21.40 19.68 -16.81
CA VAL A 182 20.27 18.97 -17.43
C VAL A 182 20.72 17.75 -18.24
N SER A 183 21.86 17.85 -18.95
CA SER A 183 22.48 16.71 -19.65
C SER A 183 22.89 15.62 -18.66
N ASP A 184 23.63 15.96 -17.61
CA ASP A 184 24.17 14.99 -16.64
C ASP A 184 23.05 14.25 -15.88
N ILE A 185 22.02 14.98 -15.44
CA ILE A 185 20.83 14.40 -14.81
C ILE A 185 20.10 13.46 -15.78
N THR A 186 19.99 13.84 -17.06
CA THR A 186 19.34 13.00 -18.09
C THR A 186 20.15 11.71 -18.34
N ASN A 187 21.47 11.84 -18.46
CA ASN A 187 22.39 10.72 -18.68
C ASN A 187 22.41 9.76 -17.48
N LEU A 188 22.51 10.27 -16.25
CA LEU A 188 22.45 9.46 -15.04
C LEU A 188 21.10 8.74 -14.93
N ARG A 189 19.99 9.45 -15.17
CA ARG A 189 18.65 8.85 -15.16
C ARG A 189 18.54 7.71 -16.17
N SER A 190 19.07 7.88 -17.37
CA SER A 190 19.08 6.83 -18.41
C SER A 190 19.93 5.62 -17.99
N ALA A 191 21.16 5.85 -17.52
CA ALA A 191 22.06 4.80 -17.04
C ALA A 191 21.46 4.00 -15.87
N MET A 192 20.81 4.68 -14.91
CA MET A 192 20.16 4.02 -13.78
C MET A 192 18.93 3.22 -14.20
N ARG A 193 18.09 3.74 -15.10
CA ARG A 193 16.95 2.99 -15.64
C ARG A 193 17.40 1.72 -16.35
N SER A 194 18.48 1.82 -17.15
CA SER A 194 19.12 0.64 -17.76
C SER A 194 19.69 -0.34 -16.73
N LYS A 195 20.32 0.13 -15.64
CA LYS A 195 20.86 -0.73 -14.57
C LYS A 195 19.76 -1.48 -13.82
N LEU A 196 18.61 -0.83 -13.62
CA LEU A 196 17.46 -1.36 -12.87
C LEU A 196 16.44 -2.12 -13.75
N GLY A 197 16.67 -2.23 -15.06
CA GLY A 197 15.73 -2.88 -15.99
C GLY A 197 14.41 -2.12 -16.18
N ILE A 198 14.38 -0.82 -15.89
CA ILE A 198 13.15 0.00 -15.93
C ILE A 198 12.94 0.51 -17.37
N GLU A 199 11.96 -0.06 -18.07
CA GLU A 199 11.58 0.35 -19.43
C GLU A 199 11.05 1.80 -19.50
N ASP A 200 11.28 2.45 -20.64
CA ASP A 200 10.75 3.78 -20.98
C ASP A 200 9.24 3.76 -21.30
N SER A 201 8.46 3.58 -20.23
CA SER A 201 7.00 3.75 -20.20
C SER A 201 6.59 5.16 -20.59
N ARG A 202 6.15 5.35 -21.84
CA ARG A 202 5.40 6.52 -22.30
C ARG A 202 3.91 6.38 -21.99
N THR A 203 3.55 6.03 -20.76
CA THR A 203 2.14 6.08 -20.35
C THR A 203 1.75 7.55 -20.15
N SER A 204 0.94 8.09 -21.07
CA SER A 204 0.42 9.45 -20.97
C SER A 204 -0.46 9.60 -19.72
N GLU A 205 -0.29 10.69 -18.98
CA GLU A 205 -1.14 11.04 -17.83
C GLU A 205 -2.62 11.11 -18.21
N THR A 206 -2.95 11.56 -19.43
CA THR A 206 -4.33 11.54 -19.95
C THR A 206 -4.93 10.14 -19.92
N LYS A 207 -4.13 9.11 -20.24
CA LYS A 207 -4.55 7.71 -20.18
C LYS A 207 -4.68 7.25 -18.72
N MET A 208 -3.76 7.64 -17.84
CA MET A 208 -3.86 7.35 -16.40
C MET A 208 -5.14 7.94 -15.79
N ARG A 209 -5.49 9.18 -16.12
CA ARG A 209 -6.76 9.80 -15.68
C ARG A 209 -7.99 9.06 -16.20
N SER A 210 -7.96 8.53 -17.44
CA SER A 210 -9.06 7.67 -17.93
C SER A 210 -9.19 6.34 -17.17
N TYR A 211 -8.08 5.79 -16.67
CA TYR A 211 -8.09 4.61 -15.81
C TYR A 211 -8.64 4.91 -14.42
N LEU A 212 -8.27 6.06 -13.84
CA LEU A 212 -8.84 6.53 -12.57
C LEU A 212 -10.32 6.88 -12.70
N ALA A 213 -10.79 7.42 -13.82
CA ALA A 213 -12.23 7.62 -14.04
C ALA A 213 -13.00 6.27 -14.04
N ALA A 214 -12.45 5.23 -14.67
CA ALA A 214 -13.03 3.89 -14.62
C ALA A 214 -13.03 3.28 -13.20
N TRP A 215 -12.01 3.57 -12.39
CA TRP A 215 -12.00 3.25 -10.95
C TRP A 215 -13.10 4.01 -10.20
N ASP A 216 -13.16 5.33 -10.37
CA ASP A 216 -14.04 6.21 -9.60
C ASP A 216 -15.52 5.90 -9.84
N THR A 217 -15.89 5.67 -11.11
CA THR A 217 -17.23 5.23 -11.48
C THR A 217 -17.55 3.82 -10.96
N ARG A 218 -16.58 2.90 -10.96
CA ARG A 218 -16.77 1.50 -10.54
C ARG A 218 -16.90 1.33 -9.02
N GLU A 219 -16.06 2.04 -8.27
CA GLU A 219 -15.90 1.86 -6.83
C GLU A 219 -16.65 2.92 -6.01
N GLY A 220 -17.32 3.87 -6.65
CA GLY A 220 -18.08 4.92 -5.97
C GLY A 220 -17.20 5.99 -5.31
N TRP A 221 -15.97 6.20 -5.79
CA TRP A 221 -15.07 7.23 -5.26
C TRP A 221 -15.48 8.63 -5.75
N ARG A 222 -15.92 9.50 -4.83
CA ARG A 222 -16.31 10.89 -5.11
C ARG A 222 -15.95 11.78 -3.91
N ASP A 223 -15.49 13.00 -4.18
CA ASP A 223 -15.24 14.04 -3.17
C ASP A 223 -14.44 13.56 -1.93
N GLY A 224 -13.42 12.71 -2.16
CA GLY A 224 -12.54 12.17 -1.11
C GLY A 224 -13.10 10.97 -0.33
N VAL A 225 -14.27 10.45 -0.71
CA VAL A 225 -14.99 9.39 0.02
C VAL A 225 -15.40 8.26 -0.91
N TYR A 226 -15.47 7.05 -0.36
CA TYR A 226 -16.08 5.88 -0.99
C TYR A 226 -17.57 5.79 -0.63
N ASP A 227 -18.45 5.96 -1.61
CA ASP A 227 -19.88 5.64 -1.47
C ASP A 227 -20.12 4.15 -1.75
N ARG A 228 -20.50 3.40 -0.71
CA ARG A 228 -20.79 1.97 -0.75
C ARG A 228 -22.08 1.61 -1.50
N LEU A 229 -22.96 2.58 -1.77
CA LEU A 229 -24.22 2.37 -2.51
C LEU A 229 -24.11 2.79 -3.98
N ALA A 230 -23.05 3.49 -4.36
CA ALA A 230 -22.74 3.88 -5.72
C ALA A 230 -21.86 2.93 -6.59
N PRO A 231 -21.37 1.74 -6.15
CA PRO A 231 -20.61 0.86 -7.04
C PRO A 231 -21.43 0.45 -8.26
N MET A 232 -20.89 0.68 -9.45
CA MET A 232 -21.55 0.39 -10.72
C MET A 232 -21.08 -0.94 -11.33
N THR A 233 -21.94 -1.64 -12.05
CA THR A 233 -21.46 -2.76 -12.88
C THR A 233 -20.52 -2.24 -13.98
N LEU A 234 -19.58 -3.05 -14.47
CA LEU A 234 -18.71 -2.62 -15.58
C LEU A 234 -19.48 -2.18 -16.84
N LYS A 235 -20.68 -2.71 -17.05
CA LYS A 235 -21.58 -2.33 -18.15
C LYS A 235 -22.22 -0.97 -17.95
N ASP A 236 -22.44 -0.56 -16.70
CA ASP A 236 -22.90 0.78 -16.36
C ASP A 236 -21.71 1.77 -16.38
N VAL A 237 -20.52 1.38 -15.91
CA VAL A 237 -19.27 2.13 -16.09
C VAL A 237 -18.98 2.39 -17.59
N ALA A 238 -19.15 1.38 -18.44
CA ALA A 238 -18.98 1.52 -19.88
C ALA A 238 -19.97 2.52 -20.49
N ARG A 239 -21.23 2.49 -20.04
CA ARG A 239 -22.28 3.42 -20.47
C ARG A 239 -22.00 4.86 -20.03
N GLU A 240 -21.66 5.04 -18.75
CA GLU A 240 -21.34 6.34 -18.14
C GLU A 240 -20.13 7.00 -18.81
N LEU A 241 -19.07 6.22 -19.08
CA LEU A 241 -17.86 6.70 -19.73
C LEU A 241 -17.94 6.70 -21.27
N GLY A 242 -19.08 6.34 -21.87
CA GLY A 242 -19.28 6.33 -23.32
C GLY A 242 -18.32 5.39 -24.09
N THR A 243 -17.97 4.25 -23.51
CA THR A 243 -16.98 3.29 -24.04
C THR A 243 -17.55 1.87 -24.13
N SER A 244 -16.76 0.91 -24.61
CA SER A 244 -17.17 -0.50 -24.66
C SER A 244 -16.86 -1.22 -23.34
N ASP A 245 -17.65 -2.24 -23.00
CA ASP A 245 -17.47 -3.08 -21.81
C ASP A 245 -16.02 -3.62 -21.69
N ARG A 246 -15.41 -4.01 -22.82
CA ARG A 246 -14.00 -4.45 -22.88
C ARG A 246 -13.03 -3.33 -22.51
N ASN A 247 -13.27 -2.12 -22.99
CA ASN A 247 -12.44 -0.96 -22.67
C ASN A 247 -12.63 -0.50 -21.22
N ALA A 248 -13.85 -0.57 -20.69
CA ALA A 248 -14.15 -0.30 -19.29
C ALA A 248 -13.45 -1.31 -18.37
N LYS A 249 -13.57 -2.62 -18.66
CA LYS A 249 -12.84 -3.70 -17.96
C LYS A 249 -11.33 -3.43 -17.95
N TYR A 250 -10.74 -3.16 -19.11
CA TYR A 250 -9.31 -2.87 -19.23
C TYR A 250 -8.91 -1.60 -18.46
N ALA A 251 -9.65 -0.49 -18.62
CA ALA A 251 -9.36 0.77 -17.93
C ALA A 251 -9.46 0.62 -16.40
N TYR A 252 -10.44 -0.13 -15.92
CA TYR A 252 -10.59 -0.46 -14.51
C TYR A 252 -9.44 -1.34 -13.99
N GLN A 253 -9.06 -2.41 -14.69
CA GLN A 253 -7.91 -3.25 -14.32
C GLN A 253 -6.60 -2.46 -14.27
N GLN A 254 -6.43 -1.50 -15.18
CA GLN A 254 -5.29 -0.58 -15.18
C GLN A 254 -5.38 0.46 -14.05
N GLY A 255 -6.58 0.93 -13.68
CA GLY A 255 -6.83 1.79 -12.52
C GLY A 255 -6.50 1.07 -11.20
N PHE A 256 -6.96 -0.19 -11.07
CA PHE A 256 -6.59 -1.09 -9.97
C PHE A 256 -5.07 -1.21 -9.86
N GLN A 257 -4.37 -1.48 -10.97
CA GLN A 257 -2.90 -1.61 -10.95
C GLN A 257 -2.21 -0.29 -10.60
N LEU A 258 -2.75 0.83 -11.07
CA LEU A 258 -2.22 2.15 -10.79
C LEU A 258 -2.37 2.55 -9.30
N ILE A 259 -3.43 2.09 -8.62
CA ILE A 259 -3.74 2.34 -7.20
C ILE A 259 -3.15 1.27 -6.25
N SER A 260 -2.95 0.03 -6.69
CA SER A 260 -2.38 -1.03 -5.85
C SER A 260 -0.87 -1.18 -6.02
N GLY A 261 -0.34 -0.93 -7.22
CA GLY A 261 0.98 -1.40 -7.65
C GLY A 261 1.00 -2.84 -8.16
N HIS A 262 -0.16 -3.52 -8.18
CA HIS A 262 -0.28 -4.95 -8.46
C HIS A 262 -1.20 -5.22 -9.66
N PRO A 263 -0.96 -6.27 -10.46
CA PRO A 263 -1.92 -6.67 -11.49
C PRO A 263 -3.27 -7.01 -10.85
N PHE A 264 -4.36 -6.73 -11.55
CA PHE A 264 -5.70 -7.12 -11.10
C PHE A 264 -5.81 -8.65 -11.04
N SER A 265 -6.28 -9.14 -9.89
CA SER A 265 -6.73 -10.51 -9.66
C SER A 265 -7.83 -10.48 -8.59
N PHE A 266 -8.63 -11.53 -8.45
CA PHE A 266 -9.64 -11.59 -7.40
C PHE A 266 -8.99 -11.49 -6.00
N SER A 267 -7.87 -12.18 -5.78
CA SER A 267 -7.14 -12.14 -4.50
C SER A 267 -6.60 -10.74 -4.18
N ASN A 268 -6.06 -10.05 -5.19
CA ASN A 268 -5.55 -8.69 -5.03
C ASN A 268 -6.69 -7.70 -4.79
N TRP A 269 -7.82 -7.83 -5.50
CA TRP A 269 -9.01 -7.02 -5.25
C TRP A 269 -9.56 -7.26 -3.84
N MET A 270 -9.62 -8.51 -3.39
CA MET A 270 -10.05 -8.86 -2.04
C MET A 270 -9.18 -8.22 -0.94
N ARG A 271 -7.85 -8.25 -1.09
CA ARG A 271 -6.90 -7.61 -0.14
C ARG A 271 -6.96 -6.08 -0.14
N LEU A 272 -7.51 -5.45 -1.18
CA LEU A 272 -7.59 -3.99 -1.31
C LEU A 272 -8.98 -3.42 -0.96
N MET A 273 -10.01 -3.97 -1.62
CA MET A 273 -11.38 -3.45 -1.64
C MET A 273 -12.37 -4.35 -0.88
N GLY A 274 -12.06 -5.63 -0.69
CA GLY A 274 -12.99 -6.62 -0.13
C GLY A 274 -13.54 -6.21 1.25
N VAL A 275 -12.70 -5.73 2.16
CA VAL A 275 -13.15 -5.23 3.48
C VAL A 275 -14.06 -4.00 3.33
N LEU A 276 -13.77 -3.10 2.39
CA LEU A 276 -14.54 -1.86 2.22
C LEU A 276 -15.96 -2.13 1.73
N HIS A 277 -16.14 -3.02 0.75
CA HIS A 277 -17.45 -3.42 0.25
C HIS A 277 -18.17 -4.37 1.19
N LEU A 278 -17.51 -5.46 1.62
CA LEU A 278 -18.19 -6.61 2.20
C LEU A 278 -18.45 -6.48 3.71
N SER A 279 -17.75 -5.57 4.41
CA SER A 279 -18.01 -5.29 5.84
C SER A 279 -19.42 -4.74 6.11
N GLY A 280 -20.10 -4.19 5.11
CA GLY A 280 -21.49 -3.74 5.23
C GLY A 280 -22.53 -4.87 5.17
N TYR A 281 -22.20 -5.97 4.48
CA TYR A 281 -23.15 -7.04 4.12
C TYR A 281 -22.92 -8.35 4.89
N LEU A 282 -21.67 -8.65 5.26
CA LEU A 282 -21.32 -9.89 5.97
C LEU A 282 -21.18 -9.71 7.50
N GLY A 283 -21.47 -8.50 8.00
CA GLY A 283 -21.23 -8.09 9.39
C GLY A 283 -22.48 -8.00 10.27
N ARG A 284 -23.67 -8.35 9.76
CA ARG A 284 -24.92 -8.37 10.52
C ARG A 284 -25.40 -9.81 10.65
N ASP A 285 -25.44 -10.29 11.89
CA ASP A 285 -26.15 -11.48 12.36
C ASP A 285 -26.03 -12.78 11.53
N VAL A 286 -24.86 -13.09 10.97
CA VAL A 286 -24.59 -14.44 10.44
C VAL A 286 -24.70 -15.45 11.58
N ASN A 287 -25.66 -16.37 11.46
CA ASN A 287 -26.03 -17.32 12.51
C ASN A 287 -24.87 -18.27 12.87
N SER A 288 -24.73 -18.58 14.16
CA SER A 288 -23.63 -19.42 14.70
C SER A 288 -23.63 -20.86 14.17
N VAL A 289 -24.78 -21.34 13.70
CA VAL A 289 -24.91 -22.63 13.00
C VAL A 289 -24.26 -22.59 11.63
N SER A 290 -24.49 -21.52 10.87
CA SER A 290 -23.96 -21.28 9.52
C SER A 290 -22.44 -21.10 9.57
N LEU A 291 -21.96 -20.34 10.56
CA LEU A 291 -20.56 -20.23 10.97
C LEU A 291 -19.88 -21.59 11.21
N SER A 292 -20.58 -22.52 11.86
CA SER A 292 -20.05 -23.85 12.15
C SER A 292 -19.94 -24.73 10.89
N ARG A 293 -20.72 -24.45 9.85
CA ARG A 293 -20.62 -25.14 8.54
C ARG A 293 -19.51 -24.57 7.68
N LEU A 294 -19.34 -23.24 7.65
CA LEU A 294 -18.21 -22.58 6.97
C LEU A 294 -16.84 -23.09 7.47
N ARG A 295 -16.73 -23.43 8.77
CA ARG A 295 -15.52 -24.03 9.37
C ARG A 295 -15.27 -25.48 8.94
N HIS A 296 -16.23 -26.15 8.31
CA HIS A 296 -16.10 -27.52 7.81
C HIS A 296 -16.12 -27.54 6.29
N ALA A 297 -14.94 -27.28 5.71
CA ALA A 297 -14.65 -27.67 4.33
C ALA A 297 -15.07 -29.14 4.09
N SER A 298 -15.53 -29.44 2.87
CA SER A 298 -15.93 -30.79 2.46
C SER A 298 -14.72 -31.74 2.51
N SER A 299 -14.48 -32.31 3.69
CA SER A 299 -13.44 -33.31 3.91
C SER A 299 -13.83 -34.57 3.15
N VAL A 300 -13.23 -34.73 1.97
CA VAL A 300 -13.10 -36.03 1.32
C VAL A 300 -12.44 -36.94 2.33
N ARG A 301 -13.20 -37.89 2.89
CA ARG A 301 -12.76 -38.78 3.98
C ARG A 301 -11.50 -39.57 3.59
N GLY A 302 -10.33 -39.01 3.90
CA GLY A 302 -9.11 -39.74 4.13
C GLY A 302 -9.17 -40.36 5.52
N THR A 303 -8.87 -41.66 5.60
CA THR A 303 -8.80 -42.44 6.83
C THR A 303 -7.76 -41.89 7.81
N ASP A 304 -7.99 -42.15 9.10
CA ASP A 304 -7.10 -41.80 10.22
C ASP A 304 -5.63 -42.22 9.97
N ASP A 305 -4.68 -41.39 10.42
CA ASP A 305 -3.91 -41.77 11.60
C ASP A 305 -3.26 -40.56 12.32
N THR A 306 -3.01 -40.74 13.61
CA THR A 306 -2.56 -39.73 14.58
C THR A 306 -1.27 -38.97 14.22
N THR A 307 -1.16 -37.68 14.59
CA THR A 307 0.08 -37.14 15.21
C THR A 307 -0.13 -35.81 15.97
N LEU A 308 0.61 -35.64 17.06
CA LEU A 308 0.68 -34.42 17.88
C LEU A 308 1.81 -33.50 17.38
N SER A 309 1.55 -32.20 17.23
CA SER A 309 2.57 -31.12 17.23
C SER A 309 1.86 -29.76 17.38
N SER A 310 1.98 -29.10 18.53
CA SER A 310 3.09 -28.21 18.94
C SER A 310 2.91 -26.77 18.42
N SER A 311 2.43 -25.90 19.31
CA SER A 311 2.23 -24.47 19.05
C SER A 311 3.55 -23.73 18.78
N GLN A 312 3.66 -23.08 17.63
CA GLN A 312 4.57 -21.96 17.42
C GLN A 312 3.74 -20.67 17.26
N GLN A 313 4.05 -19.68 18.08
CA GLN A 313 3.43 -18.35 18.00
C GLN A 313 4.14 -17.55 16.90
N ASN A 314 3.40 -17.14 15.87
CA ASN A 314 3.90 -16.16 14.89
C ASN A 314 3.74 -14.73 15.46
N PRO A 315 4.82 -13.95 15.60
CA PRO A 315 4.73 -12.52 15.93
C PRO A 315 4.49 -11.72 14.64
N GLY A 316 3.26 -11.77 14.14
CA GLY A 316 2.85 -11.13 12.89
C GLY A 316 1.43 -10.56 12.97
N THR A 317 1.15 -9.77 14.01
CA THR A 317 -0.17 -9.16 14.22
C THR A 317 -0.55 -8.23 13.08
N SER A 318 -1.64 -8.55 12.40
CA SER A 318 -2.15 -7.80 11.26
C SER A 318 -2.57 -6.38 11.63
N VAL A 319 -2.28 -5.44 10.74
CA VAL A 319 -2.83 -4.08 10.76
C VAL A 319 -4.38 -4.08 10.70
N LEU A 320 -4.99 -5.14 10.17
CA LEU A 320 -6.45 -5.32 10.14
C LEU A 320 -7.01 -6.14 11.33
N GLU A 321 -6.20 -6.91 12.05
CA GLU A 321 -6.64 -7.65 13.26
C GLU A 321 -6.79 -6.76 14.50
N ASN A 322 -6.22 -5.54 14.46
CA ASN A 322 -6.36 -4.54 15.53
C ASN A 322 -7.68 -3.74 15.48
N PHE A 323 -8.60 -4.07 14.57
CA PHE A 323 -10.02 -3.79 14.82
C PHE A 323 -10.51 -4.73 15.93
N PRO A 324 -11.40 -4.29 16.85
CA PRO A 324 -11.78 -5.07 18.02
C PRO A 324 -12.44 -6.39 17.61
N SER A 325 -11.63 -7.45 17.62
CA SER A 325 -12.00 -8.79 17.21
C SER A 325 -12.62 -9.50 18.41
N ASN A 326 -13.96 -9.57 18.46
CA ASN A 326 -14.63 -10.49 19.37
C ASN A 326 -14.20 -11.93 19.03
N GLU A 327 -13.65 -12.65 20.00
CA GLU A 327 -12.89 -13.91 19.79
C GLU A 327 -13.72 -15.12 19.29
N ASP A 328 -15.01 -14.94 18.97
CA ASP A 328 -15.88 -15.95 18.34
C ASP A 328 -16.18 -15.65 16.84
N GLY A 329 -15.50 -14.65 16.27
CA GLY A 329 -15.87 -13.99 15.01
C GLY A 329 -16.00 -14.85 13.74
N PHE A 330 -16.82 -14.33 12.81
CA PHE A 330 -17.00 -14.82 11.44
C PHE A 330 -15.71 -14.63 10.62
N ASN A 331 -15.17 -15.74 10.09
CA ASN A 331 -14.04 -15.69 9.18
C ASN A 331 -14.53 -15.26 7.79
N VAL A 332 -14.58 -13.93 7.59
CA VAL A 332 -14.98 -13.26 6.36
C VAL A 332 -14.26 -13.84 5.14
N THR A 333 -12.95 -14.07 5.25
CA THR A 333 -12.12 -14.59 4.15
C THR A 333 -12.58 -15.98 3.72
N SER A 334 -12.78 -16.90 4.67
CA SER A 334 -13.23 -18.27 4.40
C SER A 334 -14.63 -18.32 3.76
N ALA A 335 -15.54 -17.45 4.20
CA ALA A 335 -16.88 -17.36 3.61
C ALA A 335 -16.82 -16.89 2.15
N ILE A 336 -15.95 -15.92 1.85
CA ILE A 336 -15.79 -15.37 0.50
C ILE A 336 -15.11 -16.36 -0.44
N GLU A 337 -14.14 -17.14 0.04
CA GLU A 337 -13.55 -18.23 -0.74
C GLU A 337 -14.60 -19.30 -1.08
N GLN A 338 -15.47 -19.66 -0.13
CA GLN A 338 -16.57 -20.57 -0.41
C GLN A 338 -17.59 -19.99 -1.41
N ILE A 339 -17.97 -18.71 -1.29
CA ILE A 339 -18.83 -18.02 -2.27
C ILE A 339 -18.15 -18.02 -3.66
N ARG A 340 -16.84 -17.78 -3.74
CA ARG A 340 -16.07 -17.80 -5.00
C ARG A 340 -16.13 -19.17 -5.68
N ASP A 341 -15.96 -20.25 -4.93
CA ASP A 341 -16.01 -21.62 -5.46
C ASP A 341 -17.42 -22.06 -5.83
N MET A 342 -18.45 -21.59 -5.10
CA MET A 342 -19.85 -21.76 -5.50
C MET A 342 -20.17 -21.02 -6.81
N ILE A 343 -19.73 -19.76 -6.97
CA ILE A 343 -19.90 -19.01 -8.22
C ILE A 343 -19.19 -19.73 -9.38
N ARG A 344 -17.96 -20.20 -9.17
CA ARG A 344 -17.17 -20.94 -10.18
C ARG A 344 -17.77 -22.29 -10.56
N SER A 345 -18.51 -22.94 -9.66
CA SER A 345 -19.27 -24.17 -9.95
C SER A 345 -20.65 -23.91 -10.58
N GLY A 346 -20.98 -22.65 -10.90
CA GLY A 346 -22.20 -22.28 -11.60
C GLY A 346 -23.44 -22.20 -10.70
N ARG A 347 -23.26 -21.95 -9.39
CA ARG A 347 -24.38 -21.70 -8.47
C ARG A 347 -25.02 -20.33 -8.73
N GLU A 348 -26.34 -20.29 -8.65
CA GLU A 348 -27.14 -19.06 -8.65
C GLU A 348 -27.17 -18.40 -7.26
N ASN A 349 -27.51 -17.12 -7.18
CA ASN A 349 -27.50 -16.36 -5.91
C ASN A 349 -28.36 -17.00 -4.83
N ASP A 350 -29.61 -17.38 -5.14
CA ASP A 350 -30.54 -18.07 -4.23
C ASP A 350 -29.94 -19.35 -3.63
N GLN A 351 -29.13 -20.06 -4.42
CA GLN A 351 -28.46 -21.30 -3.98
C GLN A 351 -27.32 -20.99 -3.01
N ILE A 352 -26.57 -19.91 -3.26
CA ILE A 352 -25.49 -19.44 -2.37
C ILE A 352 -26.07 -18.94 -1.05
N LEU A 353 -27.13 -18.11 -1.10
CA LEU A 353 -27.85 -17.63 0.09
C LEU A 353 -28.38 -18.81 0.93
N ALA A 354 -29.05 -19.78 0.29
CA ALA A 354 -29.62 -20.93 0.99
C ALA A 354 -28.57 -21.91 1.54
N GLU A 355 -27.47 -22.18 0.82
CA GLU A 355 -26.44 -23.14 1.25
C GLU A 355 -25.57 -22.56 2.40
N LEU A 356 -25.35 -21.24 2.38
CA LEU A 356 -24.58 -20.51 3.41
C LEU A 356 -25.45 -19.91 4.53
N GLU A 357 -26.78 -20.06 4.44
CA GLU A 357 -27.78 -19.51 5.38
C GLU A 357 -27.63 -17.98 5.58
N LEU A 358 -27.36 -17.25 4.50
CA LEU A 358 -27.26 -15.79 4.46
C LEU A 358 -28.63 -15.14 4.22
N GLU A 359 -28.85 -13.94 4.78
CA GLU A 359 -30.04 -13.15 4.51
C GLU A 359 -30.02 -12.53 3.10
N GLU A 360 -31.20 -12.15 2.58
CA GLU A 360 -31.34 -11.55 1.23
C GLU A 360 -30.54 -10.24 1.07
N ASP A 361 -30.20 -9.55 2.18
CA ASP A 361 -29.38 -8.34 2.14
C ASP A 361 -27.90 -8.61 1.79
N ALA A 362 -27.45 -9.87 1.79
CA ALA A 362 -26.15 -10.30 1.31
C ALA A 362 -26.10 -10.51 -0.23
N GLU A 363 -27.23 -10.51 -0.94
CA GLU A 363 -27.25 -10.71 -2.39
C GLU A 363 -26.42 -9.67 -3.19
N PRO A 364 -26.40 -8.36 -2.84
CA PRO A 364 -25.53 -7.38 -3.48
C PRO A 364 -24.04 -7.74 -3.39
N ALA A 365 -23.60 -8.31 -2.26
CA ALA A 365 -22.22 -8.75 -2.07
C ALA A 365 -21.88 -9.98 -2.93
N ILE A 366 -22.82 -10.92 -3.12
CA ILE A 366 -22.64 -12.07 -4.02
C ILE A 366 -22.58 -11.62 -5.47
N ASN A 367 -23.45 -10.69 -5.88
CA ASN A 367 -23.44 -10.07 -7.21
C ASN A 367 -22.12 -9.32 -7.48
N GLU A 368 -21.60 -8.60 -6.50
CA GLU A 368 -20.30 -7.94 -6.57
C GLU A 368 -19.17 -8.96 -6.76
N LEU A 369 -19.11 -10.00 -5.91
CA LEU A 369 -18.11 -11.07 -6.03
C LEU A 369 -18.16 -11.77 -7.39
N ARG A 370 -19.36 -12.02 -7.95
CA ARG A 370 -19.55 -12.60 -9.29
C ARG A 370 -18.94 -11.71 -10.38
N SER A 371 -19.23 -10.41 -10.34
CA SER A 371 -18.66 -9.38 -11.22
C SER A 371 -17.12 -9.34 -11.15
N ILE A 372 -16.51 -9.45 -9.96
CA ILE A 372 -15.05 -9.53 -9.80
C ILE A 372 -14.47 -10.83 -10.40
N ILE A 373 -15.14 -11.97 -10.22
CA ILE A 373 -14.68 -13.28 -10.73
C ILE A 373 -14.75 -13.33 -12.27
N GLU A 374 -15.81 -12.79 -12.88
CA GLU A 374 -15.94 -12.67 -14.34
C GLU A 374 -14.86 -11.76 -14.95
N MET A 375 -14.35 -10.78 -14.19
CA MET A 375 -13.18 -10.00 -14.63
C MET A 375 -11.89 -10.80 -14.67
N GLU A 376 -11.72 -11.82 -13.82
CA GLU A 376 -10.52 -12.68 -13.77
C GLU A 376 -10.50 -13.72 -14.91
N GLY A 377 -11.66 -14.19 -15.37
CA GLY A 377 -11.81 -15.36 -16.24
C GLY A 377 -11.88 -15.16 -17.76
N GLY A 378 -11.60 -13.98 -18.31
CA GLY A 378 -11.71 -13.71 -19.77
C GLY A 378 -11.14 -12.39 -20.26
#